data_AF-A0A941TEA2-F1
#
_entry.id   AF-A0A941TEA2-F1
#
_cell.length_a   1.000
_cell.length_b   1.000
_cell.length_c   1.000
_cell.angle_alpha   90.00
_cell.angle_beta   90.00
_cell.angle_gamma   90.00
#
_symmetry.space_group_name_H-M   'P 1'
#
loop_
_entity.id
_entity.type
_entity.pdbx_description
1 polymer ?
#
loop_
_entity_poly.entity_id
_entity_poly.type
_entity_poly.pdbx_seq_one_letter_code
_entity_poly.pdbx_strand_id
1 'polypeptide(L)'
;MSVGGWGAGGFSENGGGKNGYERHWDAAAQASFLWNQATRHFIRYEDAQSLKAKTAFVRSNRLGGIMYREQDEDPKGELLDVLWYGLHEAPAKR
;
A
#
# COMPACT_ATOMS: atom_id res chain seq x y z
N MET A 1 -0.62 5.46 16.55
CA MET A 1 0.79 5.72 16.16
C MET A 1 0.76 6.07 14.69
N SER A 2 0.89 7.36 14.38
CA SER A 2 1.02 7.88 13.01
C SER A 2 2.51 7.90 12.67
N VAL A 3 2.86 7.37 11.50
CA VAL A 3 4.17 7.56 10.90
C VAL A 3 3.89 8.31 9.61
N GLY A 4 4.10 9.62 9.66
CA GLY A 4 3.68 10.56 8.63
C GLY A 4 4.14 10.20 7.22
N GLY A 5 3.26 10.43 6.26
CA GLY A 5 3.59 10.95 4.93
C GLY A 5 4.51 10.09 4.06
N TRP A 6 4.19 8.80 3.87
CA TRP A 6 4.77 7.98 2.80
C TRP A 6 3.68 7.61 1.79
N GLY A 7 3.10 8.64 1.16
CA GLY A 7 2.20 8.48 0.02
C GLY A 7 2.92 7.81 -1.17
N ALA A 8 2.13 7.16 -2.02
CA ALA A 8 2.48 6.17 -3.04
C ALA A 8 3.54 6.55 -4.12
N GLY A 9 4.15 7.74 -4.05
CA GLY A 9 5.14 8.22 -5.02
C GLY A 9 6.62 8.09 -4.62
N GLY A 10 6.94 7.59 -3.41
CA GLY A 10 8.30 7.63 -2.86
C GLY A 10 9.24 6.49 -3.27
N PHE A 11 8.71 5.28 -3.43
CA PHE A 11 9.48 4.05 -3.63
C PHE A 11 8.86 3.25 -4.77
N SER A 12 9.58 3.14 -5.88
CA SER A 12 9.13 2.40 -7.07
C SER A 12 9.12 0.89 -6.81
N GLU A 13 8.16 0.18 -7.38
CA GLU A 13 8.08 -1.29 -7.42
C GLU A 13 9.35 -1.95 -8.02
N ASN A 14 10.20 -1.19 -8.73
CA ASN A 14 11.43 -1.65 -9.39
C ASN A 14 12.72 -1.52 -8.54
N GLY A 15 12.63 -1.53 -7.21
CA GLY A 15 13.80 -1.74 -6.33
C GLY A 15 14.78 -0.57 -6.17
N GLY A 16 14.57 0.56 -6.85
CA GLY A 16 15.37 1.77 -6.66
C GLY A 16 14.83 2.60 -5.50
N GLY A 17 15.07 2.18 -4.26
CA GLY A 17 14.61 2.96 -3.11
C GLY A 17 15.49 4.19 -2.85
N LYS A 18 14.88 5.23 -2.30
CA LYS A 18 15.56 6.48 -1.95
C LYS A 18 16.31 6.30 -0.63
N ASN A 19 17.45 6.99 -0.48
CA ASN A 19 18.20 7.07 0.78
C ASN A 19 18.64 5.71 1.36
N GLY A 20 18.96 4.73 0.50
CA GLY A 20 19.47 3.42 0.92
C GLY A 20 18.41 2.47 1.49
N TYR A 21 17.13 2.78 1.31
CA TYR A 21 16.05 1.83 1.59
C TYR A 21 15.82 0.89 0.41
N GLU A 22 15.52 -0.37 0.69
CA GLU A 22 15.12 -1.38 -0.27
C GLU A 22 13.69 -1.84 0.06
N ARG A 23 12.87 -2.02 -0.98
CA ARG A 23 11.51 -2.55 -0.82
C ARG A 23 11.54 -4.07 -0.74
N HIS A 24 10.81 -4.60 0.22
CA HIS A 24 10.60 -6.03 0.40
C HIS A 24 9.10 -6.36 0.51
N TRP A 25 8.77 -7.61 0.21
CA TRP A 25 7.44 -8.18 0.34
C TRP A 25 7.49 -9.39 1.28
N ASP A 26 6.67 -9.38 2.32
CA ASP A 26 6.42 -10.55 3.16
C ASP A 26 5.21 -11.31 2.61
N ALA A 27 5.45 -12.50 2.06
CA ALA A 27 4.40 -13.33 1.49
C ALA A 27 3.44 -13.92 2.54
N ALA A 28 3.92 -14.19 3.76
CA ALA A 28 3.11 -14.77 4.83
C ALA A 28 2.19 -13.71 5.44
N ALA A 29 2.71 -12.51 5.67
CA ALA A 29 1.93 -11.38 6.21
C ALA A 29 1.14 -10.62 5.12
N GLN A 30 1.44 -10.87 3.85
CA GLN A 30 0.96 -10.10 2.70
C GLN A 30 1.16 -8.59 2.87
N ALA A 31 2.38 -8.21 3.26
CA ALA A 31 2.71 -6.84 3.64
C ALA A 31 3.98 -6.34 2.95
N SER A 32 3.97 -5.05 2.61
CA SER A 32 5.12 -4.34 2.06
C SER A 32 5.89 -3.63 3.16
N PHE A 33 7.22 -3.66 3.07
CA PHE A 33 8.09 -2.95 4.00
C PHE A 33 9.36 -2.45 3.33
N LEU A 34 10.00 -1.47 3.95
CA LEU A 34 11.28 -0.91 3.56
C LEU A 34 12.34 -1.27 4.61
N TRP A 35 13.51 -1.65 4.14
CA TRP A 35 14.67 -1.93 4.98
C TRP A 35 15.87 -1.12 4.51
N ASN A 36 16.54 -0.44 5.44
CA ASN A 36 17.84 0.18 5.17
C ASN A 36 18.91 -0.59 5.95
N GLN A 37 19.79 -1.30 5.24
CA GLN A 37 20.80 -2.14 5.85
C GLN A 37 21.86 -1.34 6.63
N ALA A 38 22.21 -0.13 6.15
CA ALA A 38 23.24 0.70 6.77
C ALA A 38 22.78 1.29 8.11
N THR A 39 21.53 1.77 8.18
CA THR A 39 20.97 2.37 9.40
C THR A 39 20.23 1.37 10.28
N ARG A 40 19.90 0.18 9.74
CA ARG A 40 19.03 -0.83 10.36
C ARG A 40 17.62 -0.30 10.65
N HIS A 41 17.13 0.61 9.82
CA HIS A 41 15.79 1.16 9.95
C HIS A 41 14.78 0.33 9.14
N PHE A 42 13.66 0.01 9.80
CA PHE A 42 12.54 -0.73 9.24
C PHE A 42 11.30 0.17 9.20
N ILE A 43 10.60 0.18 8.05
CA ILE A 43 9.34 0.92 7.88
C ILE A 43 8.32 -0.02 7.23
N ARG A 44 7.17 -0.22 7.88
CA ARG A 44 6.01 -0.85 7.25
C ARG A 44 5.15 0.23 6.62
N TYR A 45 4.65 -0.05 5.42
CA TYR A 45 3.79 0.88 4.69
C TYR A 45 2.78 0.10 3.82
N GLU A 46 1.86 0.81 3.19
CA GLU A 46 0.90 0.25 2.24
C GLU A 46 1.26 0.68 0.82
N ASP A 47 1.08 -0.24 -0.12
CA ASP A 47 1.18 0.04 -1.55
C ASP A 47 0.08 -0.68 -2.33
N ALA A 48 0.09 -0.53 -3.65
CA ALA A 48 -0.91 -1.16 -4.51
C ALA A 48 -0.98 -2.69 -4.32
N GLN A 49 0.13 -3.37 -4.03
CA GLN A 49 0.17 -4.82 -3.85
C GLN A 49 -0.51 -5.22 -2.53
N SER A 50 -0.14 -4.59 -1.41
CA SER A 50 -0.73 -4.89 -0.10
C SER A 50 -2.22 -4.55 -0.04
N LEU A 51 -2.63 -3.44 -0.65
CA LEU A 51 -4.04 -3.04 -0.69
C LEU A 51 -4.89 -3.99 -1.55
N LYS A 52 -4.39 -4.47 -2.69
CA LYS A 52 -5.09 -5.50 -3.50
C LYS A 52 -5.31 -6.79 -2.70
N ALA A 53 -4.33 -7.23 -1.90
CA ALA A 53 -4.50 -8.40 -1.05
C ALA A 53 -5.60 -8.19 0.00
N LYS A 54 -5.66 -6.99 0.61
CA LYS A 54 -6.70 -6.65 1.58
C LYS A 54 -8.08 -6.52 0.98
N THR A 55 -8.23 -5.92 -0.20
CA THR A 55 -9.54 -5.85 -0.86
C THR A 55 -10.02 -7.24 -1.26
N ALA A 56 -9.13 -8.13 -1.70
CA ALA A 56 -9.46 -9.53 -1.95
C ALA A 56 -9.95 -10.23 -0.67
N PHE A 57 -9.29 -10.01 0.46
CA PHE A 57 -9.71 -10.53 1.76
C PHE A 57 -11.09 -10.01 2.20
N VAL A 58 -11.34 -8.70 2.05
CA VAL A 58 -12.66 -8.10 2.34
C VAL A 58 -13.76 -8.76 1.52
N ARG A 59 -13.53 -8.95 0.23
CA ARG A 59 -14.50 -9.57 -0.68
C ARG A 59 -14.75 -11.04 -0.35
N SER A 60 -13.69 -11.83 -0.13
CA SER A 60 -13.82 -13.26 0.18
C SER A 60 -14.53 -13.51 1.50
N ASN A 61 -14.41 -12.60 2.46
CA ASN A 61 -15.05 -12.69 3.78
C ASN A 61 -16.37 -11.91 3.88
N ARG A 62 -16.86 -11.31 2.78
CA ARG A 62 -18.11 -10.52 2.75
C ARG A 62 -18.16 -9.42 3.82
N LEU A 63 -17.02 -8.77 4.07
CA LEU A 63 -16.93 -7.67 5.04
C LEU A 63 -17.55 -6.39 4.46
N GLY A 64 -18.02 -5.49 5.31
CA GLY A 64 -18.76 -4.29 4.90
C GLY A 64 -17.94 -3.22 4.16
N GLY A 65 -16.61 -3.34 4.14
CA GLY A 65 -15.71 -2.42 3.45
C GLY A 65 -14.33 -2.34 4.09
N ILE A 66 -13.56 -1.32 3.70
CA ILE A 66 -12.26 -0.97 4.28
C ILE A 66 -12.30 0.49 4.75
N MET A 67 -11.67 0.75 5.89
CA MET A 67 -11.40 2.11 6.35
C MET A 67 -9.99 2.50 5.90
N TYR A 68 -9.89 3.70 5.34
CA TYR A 68 -8.65 4.31 4.89
C TYR A 68 -8.44 5.60 5.69
N ARG A 69 -7.24 5.76 6.28
CA ARG A 69 -6.85 6.91 7.10
C ARG A 69 -5.38 7.27 6.80
N GLU A 70 -5.04 8.50 6.44
CA GLU A 70 -5.90 9.67 6.14
C GLU A 70 -5.60 10.27 4.77
N GLN A 71 -6.62 10.89 4.15
CA GLN A 71 -6.57 11.40 2.78
C GLN A 71 -5.42 12.37 2.54
N ASP A 72 -5.01 13.12 3.57
CA ASP A 72 -3.90 14.07 3.46
C ASP A 72 -2.54 13.37 3.21
N GLU A 73 -2.43 12.07 3.51
CA GLU A 73 -1.26 11.24 3.22
C GLU A 73 -1.31 10.57 1.82
N ASP A 74 -2.43 10.70 1.10
CA ASP A 74 -2.58 10.31 -0.31
C ASP A 74 -3.18 11.47 -1.13
N PRO A 75 -2.42 12.57 -1.32
CA PRO A 75 -2.93 13.78 -1.96
C PRO A 75 -3.35 13.57 -3.42
N LYS A 76 -2.91 12.47 -4.05
CA LYS A 76 -3.27 12.10 -5.42
C LYS A 76 -4.38 11.04 -5.49
N GLY A 77 -4.76 10.44 -4.37
CA GLY A 77 -5.74 9.34 -4.33
C GLY A 77 -5.26 8.04 -4.95
N GLU A 78 -3.95 7.83 -5.11
CA GLU A 78 -3.40 6.64 -5.78
C GLU A 78 -3.74 5.34 -5.01
N LEU A 79 -3.70 5.39 -3.68
CA LEU A 79 -4.07 4.25 -2.82
C LEU A 79 -5.59 4.14 -2.69
N LEU A 80 -6.29 5.27 -2.63
CA LEU A 80 -7.75 5.29 -2.64
C LEU A 80 -8.31 4.63 -3.91
N ASP A 81 -7.73 4.89 -5.07
CA ASP A 81 -8.11 4.27 -6.35
C ASP A 81 -7.90 2.75 -6.31
N VAL A 82 -6.79 2.27 -5.75
CA VAL A 82 -6.55 0.82 -5.60
C VAL A 82 -7.63 0.19 -4.73
N LEU A 83 -8.02 0.84 -3.63
CA LEU A 83 -9.11 0.37 -2.79
C LEU A 83 -10.43 0.36 -3.53
N TRP A 84 -10.75 1.44 -4.25
CA TRP A 84 -11.97 1.55 -5.03
C TRP A 84 -12.09 0.44 -6.07
N TYR A 85 -11.09 0.27 -6.93
CA TYR A 85 -11.05 -0.78 -7.95
C TYR A 85 -10.92 -2.18 -7.38
N GLY A 86 -10.33 -2.35 -6.19
CA GLY A 86 -10.21 -3.64 -5.54
C GLY A 86 -11.51 -4.13 -4.91
N LEU A 87 -12.37 -3.20 -4.46
CA LEU A 87 -13.66 -3.51 -3.85
C LEU A 87 -14.81 -3.59 -4.87
N HIS A 88 -14.72 -2.84 -5.96
CA HIS A 88 -15.74 -2.80 -7.01
C HIS A 88 -15.26 -3.55 -8.25
N GLU A 89 -16.19 -4.00 -9.10
CA GLU A 89 -15.81 -4.51 -10.42
C GLU A 89 -15.11 -3.40 -11.22
N ALA A 90 -14.16 -3.78 -12.08
CA ALA A 90 -13.46 -2.83 -12.95
C ALA A 90 -14.49 -1.94 -13.67
N PRO A 91 -14.30 -0.60 -13.71
CA PRO A 91 -15.27 0.27 -14.35
C PRO A 91 -15.48 -0.21 -15.78
N ALA A 92 -16.74 -0.33 -16.20
CA ALA A 92 -17.05 -0.40 -17.61
C ALA A 92 -16.36 0.80 -18.28
N LYS A 93 -15.48 0.54 -19.25
CA LYS A 93 -14.86 1.60 -20.06
C LYS A 93 -15.97 2.52 -20.55
N ARG A 94 -15.89 3.79 -20.19
CA ARG A 94 -16.71 4.83 -20.83
C ARG A 94 -16.26 5.04 -22.26
#